data_AF-A0A0S8IZ11-F1
#
_entry.id   AF-A0A0S8IZ11-F1
#
_cell.length_a   1.000
_cell.length_b   1.000
_cell.length_c   1.000
_cell.angle_alpha   90.00
_cell.angle_beta   90.00
_cell.angle_gamma   90.00
#
_symmetry.space_group_name_H-M   'P 1'
#
loop_
_entity.id
_entity.type
_entity.pdbx_description
1 polymer ?
#
loop_
_entity_poly.entity_id
_entity_poly.type
_entity_poly.pdbx_seq_one_letter_code
_entity_poly.pdbx_strand_id
1 'polypeptide(L)'
;LAWPMILGGLFFRSFGLIQLGIVLFAALVVFQIATLPVEFNASSRAKAALADSGIVVTEEEARGVSRVLSAAALTYVAATVAAIAQLLFFLLRFGLGSRD
;
A
#
# COMPACT_ATOMS: atom_id res chain seq x y z
N LEU A 1 -8.71 -5.01 -0.58
CA LEU A 1 -9.06 -6.44 -0.80
C LEU A 1 -9.53 -7.18 0.47
N ALA A 2 -9.27 -6.72 1.70
CA ALA A 2 -9.59 -7.44 2.93
C ALA A 2 -11.09 -7.44 3.35
N TRP A 3 -11.88 -6.54 2.79
CA TRP A 3 -13.29 -6.35 3.17
C TRP A 3 -14.16 -7.62 3.07
N PRO A 4 -14.08 -8.46 2.01
CA PRO A 4 -14.91 -9.66 1.92
C PRO A 4 -14.61 -10.69 3.01
N MET A 5 -13.34 -10.83 3.42
CA MET A 5 -12.95 -11.75 4.48
C MET A 5 -13.43 -11.29 5.86
N ILE A 6 -13.35 -9.98 6.12
CA ILE A 6 -13.80 -9.38 7.38
C ILE A 6 -15.34 -9.43 7.48
N LEU A 7 -16.04 -9.12 6.39
CA LEU A 7 -17.50 -9.21 6.33
C LEU A 7 -17.98 -10.66 6.45
N GLY A 8 -17.27 -11.62 5.84
CA GLY A 8 -17.53 -13.05 6.03
C GLY A 8 -17.37 -13.47 7.50
N GLY A 9 -16.27 -13.08 8.17
CA GLY A 9 -16.08 -13.36 9.59
C GLY A 9 -17.17 -12.77 10.49
N LEU A 10 -17.65 -11.56 10.17
CA LEU A 10 -18.75 -10.90 10.88
C LEU A 10 -20.09 -11.62 10.68
N PHE A 11 -20.38 -12.09 9.45
CA PHE A 11 -21.62 -12.77 9.09
C PHE A 11 -21.75 -14.18 9.71
N PHE A 12 -20.63 -14.90 9.81
CA PHE A 12 -20.59 -16.26 10.39
C PHE A 12 -20.36 -16.30 11.91
N ARG A 13 -20.24 -15.14 12.59
CA ARG A 13 -19.92 -15.04 14.03
C ARG A 13 -18.70 -15.88 14.46
N SER A 14 -17.80 -16.19 13.54
CA SER A 14 -16.65 -17.06 13.81
C SER A 14 -15.42 -16.23 14.08
N PHE A 15 -15.04 -16.16 15.36
CA PHE A 15 -13.82 -15.49 15.81
C PHE A 15 -12.56 -16.03 15.10
N GLY A 16 -12.55 -17.31 14.72
CA GLY A 16 -11.45 -17.94 13.98
C GLY A 16 -11.31 -17.43 12.53
N LEU A 17 -12.41 -17.12 11.85
CA LEU A 17 -12.36 -16.55 10.49
C LEU A 17 -11.82 -15.12 10.50
N ILE A 18 -12.14 -14.34 11.54
CA ILE A 18 -11.62 -12.98 11.72
C ILE A 18 -10.09 -13.03 11.92
N GLN A 19 -9.59 -13.93 12.77
CA GLN A 19 -8.15 -14.10 12.99
C GLN A 19 -7.42 -14.55 11.71
N LEU A 20 -7.99 -15.50 10.95
CA LEU A 20 -7.44 -15.90 9.66
C LEU A 20 -7.41 -14.72 8.67
N GLY A 21 -8.46 -13.89 8.65
CA GLY A 21 -8.51 -12.64 7.88
C GLY A 21 -7.39 -11.68 8.23
N ILE A 22 -7.11 -11.49 9.52
CA ILE A 22 -6.04 -10.61 10.01
C ILE A 22 -4.67 -11.14 9.60
N VAL A 23 -4.42 -12.45 9.72
CA VAL A 23 -3.15 -13.07 9.30
C VAL A 23 -2.92 -12.88 7.81
N LEU A 24 -3.93 -13.14 6.98
CA LEU A 24 -3.83 -12.96 5.54
C LEU A 24 -3.66 -11.48 5.16
N PHE A 25 -4.33 -10.56 5.87
CA PHE A 25 -4.13 -9.13 5.66
C PHE A 25 -2.73 -8.67 6.09
N ALA A 26 -2.18 -9.20 7.18
CA ALA A 26 -0.81 -8.93 7.61
C ALA A 26 0.20 -9.37 6.55
N ALA A 27 0.01 -10.56 5.96
CA ALA A 27 0.86 -11.03 4.85
C ALA A 27 0.80 -10.09 3.64
N LEU A 28 -0.37 -9.56 3.30
CA LEU A 28 -0.53 -8.56 2.24
C LEU A 28 0.20 -7.25 2.56
N VAL A 29 0.11 -6.76 3.80
CA VAL A 29 0.82 -5.55 4.22
C VAL A 29 2.34 -5.74 4.14
N VAL A 30 2.85 -6.89 4.58
CA VAL A 30 4.28 -7.23 4.42
C VAL A 30 4.68 -7.25 2.96
N PHE A 31 3.89 -7.88 2.10
CA PHE A 31 4.14 -7.89 0.66
C PHE A 31 4.17 -6.47 0.07
N GLN A 32 3.20 -5.62 0.43
CA GLN A 32 3.13 -4.22 0.00
C GLN A 32 4.40 -3.44 0.39
N ILE A 33 4.90 -3.64 1.61
CA ILE A 33 6.16 -3.03 2.08
C ILE A 33 7.35 -3.56 1.28
N ALA A 34 7.41 -4.87 1.02
CA ALA A 34 8.50 -5.47 0.25
C ALA A 34 8.54 -4.99 -1.21
N THR A 35 7.40 -4.62 -1.80
CA THR A 35 7.32 -4.10 -3.17
C THR A 35 7.49 -2.58 -3.26
N LEU A 36 7.41 -1.82 -2.17
CA LEU A 36 7.61 -0.37 -2.21
C LEU A 36 8.91 0.08 -2.92
N PRO A 37 10.07 -0.58 -2.70
CA PRO A 37 11.31 -0.21 -3.40
C PRO A 37 11.21 -0.27 -4.93
N VAL A 38 10.39 -1.19 -5.47
CA VAL A 38 10.25 -1.31 -6.94
C VAL A 38 9.48 -0.13 -7.53
N GLU A 39 8.54 0.45 -6.77
CA GLU A 39 7.77 1.63 -7.20
C GLU A 39 8.65 2.89 -7.25
N PHE A 40 9.56 3.06 -6.27
CA PHE A 40 10.55 4.14 -6.31
C PHE A 40 11.53 3.98 -7.48
N ASN A 41 12.01 2.76 -7.72
CA ASN A 41 12.88 2.48 -8.85
C ASN A 41 12.18 2.72 -10.20
N ALA A 42 10.90 2.34 -10.31
CA ALA A 42 10.09 2.61 -11.50
C ALA A 42 9.96 4.12 -11.77
N SER A 43 9.70 4.92 -10.73
CA SER A 43 9.63 6.38 -10.83
C SER A 43 10.98 6.97 -11.30
N SER A 44 12.11 6.53 -10.74
CA SER A 44 13.43 6.99 -11.16
C SER A 44 13.76 6.62 -12.61
N ARG A 45 13.44 5.39 -13.03
CA ARG A 45 13.63 4.94 -14.42
C ARG A 45 12.74 5.71 -15.40
N ALA A 46 11.50 6.00 -15.03
CA ALA A 46 10.59 6.79 -15.86
C ALA A 46 11.11 8.22 -16.07
N LYS A 47 11.71 8.84 -15.04
CA LYS A 47 12.35 10.17 -15.18
C LYS A 47 13.49 10.16 -16.20
N ALA A 48 14.35 9.14 -16.14
CA ALA A 48 15.44 8.98 -17.11
C ALA A 48 14.91 8.75 -18.53
N ALA A 49 13.94 7.85 -18.70
CA ALA A 49 13.33 7.58 -20.00
C ALA A 49 12.63 8.80 -20.61
N LEU A 50 11.98 9.64 -19.79
CA LEU A 50 11.37 10.89 -20.25
C LEU A 50 12.40 11.95 -20.62
N ALA A 51 13.50 12.05 -19.89
CA ALA A 51 14.61 12.93 -20.28
C ALA A 51 15.19 12.54 -21.66
N ASP A 52 15.32 11.25 -21.94
CA ASP A 52 15.85 10.74 -23.22
C ASP A 52 14.82 10.77 -24.38
N SER A 53 13.54 10.92 -24.07
CA SER A 53 12.45 10.85 -25.07
C SER A 53 12.35 12.07 -26.00
N GLY A 54 13.06 13.17 -25.70
CA GLY A 54 12.94 14.44 -26.42
C GLY A 54 11.63 15.20 -26.19
N ILE A 55 10.74 14.68 -25.32
CA ILE A 55 9.46 15.31 -24.95
C ILE A 55 9.66 16.40 -23.88
N VAL A 56 10.68 16.24 -23.04
CA VAL A 56 11.05 17.22 -22.01
C VAL A 56 12.11 18.14 -22.61
N VAL A 57 11.75 19.39 -22.91
CA VAL A 57 12.62 20.33 -23.63
C VAL A 57 13.19 21.40 -22.70
N THR A 58 12.41 21.79 -21.69
CA THR A 58 12.78 22.85 -20.74
C THR A 58 13.05 22.30 -19.34
N GLU A 59 13.88 23.01 -18.55
CA GLU A 59 14.08 22.66 -17.13
C GLU A 59 12.78 22.70 -16.32
N GLU A 60 11.84 23.55 -16.71
CA GLU A 60 10.57 23.70 -16.01
C GLU A 60 9.67 22.47 -16.20
N GLU A 61 9.62 21.92 -17.41
CA GLU A 61 8.98 20.63 -17.71
C GLU A 61 9.66 19.48 -16.96
N ALA A 62 11.00 19.45 -16.93
CA ALA A 62 11.75 18.42 -16.21
C ALA A 62 11.42 18.42 -14.70
N ARG A 63 11.33 19.61 -14.09
CA ARG A 63 10.88 19.76 -12.70
C ARG A 63 9.43 19.32 -12.51
N GLY A 64 8.53 19.66 -13.44
CA GLY A 64 7.14 19.24 -13.44
C GLY A 64 6.98 17.72 -13.47
N VAL A 65 7.64 17.06 -14.43
CA VAL A 65 7.69 15.60 -14.57
C VAL A 65 8.23 14.94 -13.30
N SER A 66 9.33 15.45 -12.76
CA SER A 66 9.91 14.89 -11.53
C SER A 66 8.94 14.99 -10.35
N ARG A 67 8.22 16.11 -10.20
CA ARG A 67 7.19 16.27 -9.16
C ARG A 67 6.04 15.27 -9.33
N VAL A 68 5.50 15.12 -10.55
CA VAL A 68 4.39 14.21 -10.82
C VAL A 68 4.79 12.76 -10.59
N LEU A 69 5.94 12.33 -11.12
CA LEU A 69 6.43 10.96 -10.95
C LEU A 69 6.81 10.65 -9.49
N SER A 70 7.33 11.62 -8.75
CA SER A 70 7.52 11.47 -7.30
C SER A 70 6.19 11.36 -6.56
N ALA A 71 5.20 12.18 -6.90
CA ALA A 71 3.88 12.13 -6.28
C ALA A 71 3.16 10.80 -6.53
N ALA A 72 3.30 10.23 -7.73
CA ALA A 72 2.75 8.91 -8.06
C ALA A 72 3.35 7.79 -7.18
N ALA A 73 4.66 7.80 -6.94
CA ALA A 73 5.30 6.86 -6.01
C ALA A 73 4.81 7.06 -4.57
N LEU A 74 4.60 8.31 -4.14
CA LEU A 74 4.05 8.61 -2.82
C LEU A 74 2.62 8.10 -2.63
N THR A 75 1.82 7.92 -3.68
CA THR A 75 0.50 7.30 -3.58
C THR A 75 0.59 5.85 -3.07
N TYR A 76 1.59 5.08 -3.51
CA TYR A 76 1.84 3.73 -2.99
C TYR A 76 2.30 3.74 -1.52
N VAL A 77 3.12 4.73 -1.15
CA VAL A 77 3.55 4.92 0.24
C VAL A 77 2.33 5.20 1.12
N ALA A 78 1.47 6.13 0.71
CA ALA A 78 0.25 6.48 1.43
C ALA A 78 -0.69 5.27 1.59
N ALA A 79 -0.87 4.47 0.53
CA ALA A 79 -1.64 3.24 0.59
C ALA A 79 -1.04 2.23 1.59
N THR A 80 0.28 2.11 1.63
CA THR A 80 0.99 1.23 2.57
C THR A 80 0.81 1.69 4.01
N VAL A 81 0.96 2.99 4.28
CA VAL A 81 0.72 3.57 5.61
C VAL A 81 -0.72 3.36 6.07
N ALA A 82 -1.69 3.59 5.19
CA ALA A 82 -3.10 3.34 5.47
C ALA A 82 -3.37 1.86 5.79
N ALA A 83 -2.77 0.94 5.02
CA ALA A 83 -2.90 -0.49 5.25
C ALA A 83 -2.27 -0.93 6.59
N ILE A 84 -1.13 -0.36 6.98
CA ILE A 84 -0.51 -0.58 8.29
C ILE A 84 -1.42 -0.07 9.41
N ALA A 85 -1.93 1.16 9.30
CA ALA A 85 -2.86 1.72 10.29
C ALA A 85 -4.11 0.85 10.45
N GLN A 86 -4.65 0.34 9.34
CA GLN A 86 -5.79 -0.56 9.35
C GLN A 86 -5.47 -1.94 9.97
N LEU A 87 -4.26 -2.46 9.73
CA LEU A 87 -3.81 -3.71 10.36
C LEU A 87 -3.69 -3.53 11.88
N LEU A 88 -3.09 -2.42 12.32
CA LEU A 88 -3.02 -2.07 13.75
C LEU A 88 -4.42 -1.95 14.36
N PHE A 89 -5.36 -1.30 13.67
CA PHE A 89 -6.74 -1.22 14.11
C PHE A 89 -7.38 -2.61 14.30
N PHE A 90 -7.20 -3.53 13.35
CA PHE A 90 -7.74 -4.89 13.50
C PHE A 90 -7.05 -5.69 14.60
N LEU A 91 -5.72 -5.54 14.76
CA LEU A 91 -4.98 -6.19 15.84
C LEU A 91 -5.43 -5.69 17.22
N LEU A 92 -5.66 -4.38 17.39
CA LEU A 92 -6.15 -3.82 18.64
C LEU A 92 -7.60 -4.23 18.94
N ARG A 93 -8.44 -4.34 17.90
CA ARG A 93 -9.88 -4.62 18.08
C ARG A 93 -10.21 -6.10 18.21
N PHE A 94 -9.43 -6.98 17.59
CA PHE A 94 -9.75 -8.41 17.46
C PHE A 94 -8.55 -9.35 17.71
N GLY A 95 -7.33 -8.81 17.89
CA GLY A 95 -6.11 -9.59 18.11
C GLY A 95 -5.81 -9.82 19.59
N LEU A 96 -5.59 -11.08 19.97
CA LEU A 96 -5.00 -11.62 21.22
C LEU A 96 -5.47 -11.11 22.61
N GLY A 97 -6.30 -10.07 22.70
CA GLY A 97 -6.81 -9.48 23.95
C GLY A 97 -8.33 -9.36 24.03
N SER A 98 -9.07 -9.65 22.96
CA SER A 98 -10.53 -9.77 23.00
C SER A 98 -10.94 -11.11 23.61
N ARG A 99 -10.58 -11.32 24.87
CA ARG A 99 -11.32 -12.18 25.78
C ARG A 99 -12.35 -11.27 26.43
N ASP A 100 -13.54 -11.23 25.85
CA ASP A 100 -14.84 -10.93 26.46
C ASP A 100 -15.89 -10.72 25.35
#